data_AF-A0A8T4VDW5-F1
#
_entry.id   AF-A0A8T4VDW5-F1
#
_cell.length_a   1.000
_cell.length_b   1.000
_cell.length_c   1.000
_cell.angle_alpha   90.00
_cell.angle_beta   90.00
_cell.angle_gamma   90.00
#
_symmetry.space_group_name_H-M   'P 1'
#
loop_
_entity.id
_entity.type
_entity.pdbx_description
1 polymer ?
#
loop_
_entity_poly.entity_id
_entity_poly.type
_entity_poly.pdbx_seq_one_letter_code
_entity_poly.pdbx_strand_id
1 'polypeptide(L)'
;MATETEYNVADELHKKARLQLVSSFPYGKRAKMLKQIYGENFDRAETFPLSENQEVIRHVLANFNPQKTNNPLVIEEYRRLERVLDYQRRTFCLDLEGLIISNGNLSSGIEKAVLEIKQRHGLVVSTAAPEKEAAEILSKTKLKRLLVFGDLASPRGKKYAPIDEFFGYAHPENHLVAVGHSFEDTPSDLKIPFIYLDVKTDKLGQALLSGVAFIEGKQPELRVAKRTLTLPDKELRAFYIIH
;
A
#
# COMPACT_ATOMS: atom_id res chain seq x y z
N MET A 1 28.45 22.44 12.55
CA MET A 1 29.23 21.19 12.63
C MET A 1 29.09 20.67 14.03
N ALA A 2 28.41 19.54 14.23
CA ALA A 2 28.35 18.90 15.54
C ALA A 2 29.76 18.39 15.92
N THR A 3 30.12 18.46 17.20
CA THR A 3 31.44 18.05 17.71
C THR A 3 31.48 16.54 17.98
N GLU A 4 32.65 15.89 17.93
CA GLU A 4 32.80 14.42 18.16
C GLU A 4 32.13 13.94 19.46
N THR A 5 32.05 14.80 20.47
CA THR A 5 31.40 14.55 21.76
C THR A 5 29.87 14.40 21.64
N GLU A 6 29.23 15.14 20.74
CA GLU A 6 27.76 15.10 20.54
C GLU A 6 27.31 13.83 19.80
N TYR A 7 28.11 13.37 18.84
CA TYR A 7 27.86 12.11 18.12
C TYR A 7 27.90 10.90 19.06
N ASN A 8 28.86 10.87 19.99
CA ASN A 8 28.97 9.78 20.98
C ASN A 8 27.75 9.71 21.92
N VAL A 9 27.16 10.86 22.28
CA VAL A 9 25.96 10.89 23.12
C VAL A 9 24.71 10.43 22.34
N ALA A 10 24.58 10.84 21.08
CA ALA A 10 23.46 10.43 20.22
C ALA A 10 23.46 8.91 19.97
N ASP A 11 24.63 8.34 19.66
CA ASP A 11 24.82 6.90 19.45
C ASP A 11 24.42 6.10 20.70
N GLU A 12 24.86 6.53 21.88
CA GLU A 12 24.46 5.90 23.14
C GLU A 12 22.94 5.91 23.37
N LEU A 13 22.27 7.03 23.09
CA LEU A 13 20.82 7.17 23.29
C LEU A 13 20.04 6.25 22.34
N HIS A 14 20.40 6.20 21.05
CA HIS A 14 19.75 5.32 20.09
C HIS A 14 20.01 3.85 20.39
N LYS A 15 21.23 3.49 20.79
CA LYS A 15 21.56 2.13 21.24
C LYS A 15 20.69 1.69 22.42
N LYS A 16 20.56 2.55 23.44
CA LYS A 16 19.70 2.30 24.62
C LYS A 16 18.23 2.11 24.20
N ALA A 17 17.72 2.97 23.32
CA ALA A 17 16.35 2.88 22.83
C ALA A 17 16.08 1.57 22.06
N ARG A 18 16.97 1.20 21.14
CA ARG A 18 16.85 -0.06 20.36
C ARG A 18 16.92 -1.30 21.25
N LEU A 19 17.82 -1.32 22.23
CA LEU A 19 17.89 -2.42 23.22
C LEU A 19 16.64 -2.52 24.08
N GLN A 20 16.00 -1.39 24.39
CA GLN A 20 14.72 -1.36 25.12
C GLN A 20 13.56 -1.88 24.26
N LEU A 21 13.57 -1.62 22.95
CA LEU A 21 12.58 -2.14 21.99
C LEU A 21 12.54 -3.67 21.96
N VAL A 22 13.71 -4.32 22.11
CA VAL A 22 13.84 -5.78 22.18
C VAL A 22 13.96 -6.32 23.61
N SER A 23 13.52 -5.55 24.61
CA SER A 23 13.69 -5.92 26.02
C SER A 23 12.89 -7.15 26.46
N SER A 24 11.82 -7.52 25.75
CA SER A 24 11.05 -8.74 26.00
C SER A 24 11.79 -10.03 25.61
N PHE A 25 12.88 -9.92 24.84
CA PHE A 25 13.67 -11.07 24.39
C PHE A 25 14.84 -11.38 25.35
N PRO A 26 15.36 -12.63 25.37
CA PRO A 26 16.53 -13.00 26.17
C PRO A 26 17.76 -12.14 25.85
N TYR A 27 18.52 -11.74 26.88
CA TYR A 27 19.66 -10.81 26.75
C TYR A 27 20.64 -11.20 25.64
N GLY A 28 21.04 -12.48 25.56
CA GLY A 28 21.96 -12.99 24.54
C GLY A 28 21.43 -12.97 23.09
N LYS A 29 20.12 -12.74 22.89
CA LYS A 29 19.50 -12.68 21.56
C LYS A 29 19.24 -11.26 21.06
N ARG A 30 19.17 -10.27 21.95
CA ARG A 30 18.80 -8.87 21.63
C ARG A 30 19.72 -8.24 20.59
N ALA A 31 21.03 -8.30 20.81
CA ALA A 31 22.01 -7.74 19.89
C ALA A 31 21.97 -8.43 18.52
N LYS A 32 21.76 -9.75 18.49
CA LYS A 32 21.62 -10.51 17.24
C LYS A 32 20.40 -10.07 16.43
N MET A 33 19.25 -9.86 17.09
CA MET A 33 18.05 -9.36 16.43
C MET A 33 18.24 -7.94 15.91
N LEU A 34 18.86 -7.05 16.71
CA LEU A 34 19.15 -5.69 16.26
C LEU A 34 20.14 -5.67 15.08
N LYS A 35 21.14 -6.55 15.06
CA LYS A 35 22.02 -6.71 13.89
C LYS A 35 21.29 -7.19 12.65
N GLN A 36 20.29 -8.06 12.78
CA GLN A 36 19.44 -8.45 11.65
C GLN A 36 18.56 -7.29 11.16
N ILE A 37 18.07 -6.46 12.07
CA ILE A 37 17.20 -5.33 11.72
C ILE A 37 18.00 -4.14 11.16
N TYR A 38 19.19 -3.83 11.67
CA TYR A 38 19.93 -2.58 11.39
C TYR A 38 21.36 -2.80 10.86
N GLY A 39 21.87 -4.03 10.81
CA GLY A 39 23.26 -4.35 10.44
C GLY A 39 24.26 -4.26 11.60
N GLU A 40 25.56 -4.43 11.31
CA GLU A 40 26.63 -4.46 12.31
C GLU A 40 26.77 -3.14 13.11
N ASN A 41 26.37 -2.01 12.52
CA ASN A 41 26.43 -0.67 13.12
C ASN A 41 25.10 -0.24 13.77
N PHE A 42 24.33 -1.18 14.31
CA PHE A 42 23.02 -0.88 14.92
C PHE A 42 23.09 0.08 16.12
N ASP A 43 24.28 0.36 16.65
CA ASP A 43 24.50 1.27 17.77
C ASP A 43 24.71 2.72 17.37
N ARG A 44 24.79 3.03 16.07
CA ARG A 44 24.89 4.41 15.58
C ARG A 44 23.53 5.06 15.34
N ALA A 45 23.38 6.33 15.69
CA ALA A 45 22.13 7.07 15.59
C ALA A 45 21.56 7.10 14.16
N GLU A 46 22.44 7.28 13.17
CA GLU A 46 22.08 7.41 11.75
C GLU A 46 21.73 6.07 11.06
N THR A 47 21.84 4.94 11.76
CA THR A 47 21.56 3.63 11.16
C THR A 47 20.06 3.42 10.96
N PHE A 48 19.67 3.08 9.73
CA PHE A 48 18.29 2.77 9.33
C PHE A 48 18.02 1.26 9.31
N PRO A 49 16.79 0.81 9.57
CA PRO A 49 16.44 -0.61 9.45
C PRO A 49 16.56 -1.10 7.99
N LEU A 50 17.10 -2.30 7.83
CA LEU A 50 17.18 -3.05 6.58
C LEU A 50 15.82 -3.70 6.29
N SER A 51 15.26 -3.41 5.12
CA SER A 51 13.91 -3.87 4.72
C SER A 51 13.84 -5.37 4.36
N GLU A 52 14.97 -6.05 4.25
CA GLU A 52 15.09 -7.46 3.88
C GLU A 52 14.74 -8.45 5.00
N ASN A 53 14.80 -8.04 6.27
CA ASN A 53 14.55 -8.90 7.43
C ASN A 53 13.17 -8.68 8.07
N GLN A 54 12.12 -8.56 7.23
CA GLN A 54 10.76 -8.23 7.68
C GLN A 54 10.20 -9.20 8.71
N GLU A 55 10.50 -10.50 8.64
CA GLU A 55 10.01 -11.47 9.64
C GLU A 55 10.55 -11.18 11.05
N VAL A 56 11.82 -10.79 11.15
CA VAL A 56 12.44 -10.41 12.43
C VAL A 56 11.80 -9.14 12.96
N ILE A 57 11.56 -8.16 12.08
CA ILE A 57 10.90 -6.90 12.46
C ILE A 57 9.46 -7.19 12.94
N ARG A 58 8.67 -8.02 12.24
CA ARG A 58 7.30 -8.42 12.65
C ARG A 58 7.33 -9.08 14.02
N HIS A 59 8.31 -9.96 14.24
CA HIS A 59 8.47 -10.65 15.51
C HIS A 59 8.80 -9.68 16.67
N VAL A 60 9.65 -8.68 16.44
CA VAL A 60 9.94 -7.64 17.44
C VAL A 60 8.70 -6.83 17.77
N LEU A 61 7.97 -6.34 16.76
CA LEU A 61 6.79 -5.52 16.98
C LEU A 61 5.69 -6.27 17.72
N ALA A 62 5.45 -7.55 17.38
CA ALA A 62 4.43 -8.37 18.04
C ALA A 62 4.70 -8.59 19.55
N ASN A 63 5.96 -8.50 19.99
CA ASN A 63 6.38 -8.73 21.37
C ASN A 63 6.68 -7.45 22.15
N PHE A 64 6.43 -6.28 21.55
CA PHE A 64 6.63 -4.98 22.19
C PHE A 64 5.29 -4.24 22.32
N ASN A 65 4.99 -3.71 23.50
CA ASN A 65 3.80 -2.89 23.71
C ASN A 65 4.20 -1.41 23.89
N PRO A 66 3.97 -0.55 22.87
CA PRO A 66 4.40 0.85 22.91
C PRO A 66 3.68 1.68 23.98
N GLN A 67 2.49 1.27 24.45
CA GLN A 67 1.75 1.97 25.51
C GLN A 67 2.39 1.81 26.90
N LYS A 68 3.35 0.89 27.05
CA LYS A 68 4.05 0.64 28.32
C LYS A 68 5.36 1.42 28.45
N THR A 69 5.75 2.22 27.46
CA THR A 69 6.97 3.02 27.50
C THR A 69 6.66 4.50 27.41
N ASN A 70 7.32 5.31 28.24
CA ASN A 70 7.29 6.77 28.15
C ASN A 70 8.53 7.33 27.44
N ASN A 71 9.42 6.46 26.94
CA ASN A 71 10.65 6.89 26.25
C ASN A 71 10.34 7.26 24.79
N PRO A 72 10.42 8.55 24.41
CA PRO A 72 10.03 9.01 23.08
C PRO A 72 10.91 8.43 21.96
N LEU A 73 12.20 8.17 22.24
CA LEU A 73 13.11 7.57 21.26
C LEU A 73 12.75 6.11 20.96
N VAL A 74 12.27 5.37 21.96
CA VAL A 74 11.81 3.99 21.76
C VAL A 74 10.55 3.95 20.92
N ILE A 75 9.64 4.89 21.14
CA ILE A 75 8.41 5.04 20.35
C ILE A 75 8.75 5.38 18.89
N GLU A 76 9.75 6.24 18.65
CA GLU A 76 10.18 6.58 17.29
C GLU A 76 10.86 5.41 16.57
N GLU A 77 11.72 4.64 17.26
CA GLU A 77 12.32 3.43 16.69
C GLU A 77 11.24 2.36 16.39
N TYR A 78 10.26 2.18 17.27
CA TYR A 78 9.09 1.33 17.03
C TYR A 78 8.34 1.74 15.75
N ARG A 79 8.03 3.03 15.58
CA ARG A 79 7.40 3.57 14.36
C ARG A 79 8.26 3.43 13.12
N ARG A 80 9.59 3.54 13.26
CA ARG A 80 10.54 3.33 12.16
C ARG A 80 10.49 1.88 11.68
N LEU A 81 10.36 0.93 12.58
CA LEU A 81 10.14 -0.49 12.25
C LEU A 81 8.74 -0.75 11.67
N GLU A 82 7.69 -0.11 12.19
CA GLU A 82 6.35 -0.16 11.56
C GLU A 82 6.40 0.33 10.12
N ARG A 83 7.07 1.46 9.83
CA ARG A 83 7.25 1.99 8.46
C ARG A 83 7.99 1.04 7.51
N VAL A 84 8.83 0.16 8.05
CA VAL A 84 9.59 -0.82 7.26
C VAL A 84 8.75 -2.06 6.97
N LEU A 85 7.85 -2.44 7.88
CA LEU A 85 6.93 -3.57 7.73
C LEU A 85 5.65 -3.25 6.98
N ASP A 86 5.22 -2.00 7.10
CA ASP A 86 3.99 -1.46 6.58
C ASP A 86 4.37 -0.17 5.83
N TYR A 87 4.28 -0.19 4.51
CA TYR A 87 3.03 0.23 3.88
C TYR A 87 3.17 1.66 3.38
N GLN A 88 3.55 1.80 2.11
CA GLN A 88 3.27 3.05 1.43
C GLN A 88 1.77 3.08 1.19
N ARG A 89 1.06 3.98 1.88
CA ARG A 89 -0.33 4.28 1.58
C ARG A 89 -0.41 4.63 0.10
N ARG A 90 -0.93 3.68 -0.70
CA ARG A 90 -1.23 3.90 -2.10
C ARG A 90 -2.59 4.53 -2.30
N THR A 91 -2.77 5.17 -3.44
CA THR A 91 -4.05 5.68 -3.94
C THR A 91 -4.50 4.76 -5.08
N PHE A 92 -5.62 4.05 -4.88
CA PHE A 92 -6.19 3.23 -5.95
C PHE A 92 -7.14 4.08 -6.79
N CYS A 93 -6.91 4.07 -8.10
CA CYS A 93 -7.72 4.72 -9.11
C CYS A 93 -8.72 3.69 -9.64
N LEU A 94 -9.94 3.73 -9.10
CA LEU A 94 -11.00 2.77 -9.42
C LEU A 94 -11.75 3.23 -10.66
N ASP A 95 -11.83 2.37 -11.66
CA ASP A 95 -12.74 2.57 -12.79
C ASP A 95 -14.20 2.70 -12.31
N LEU A 96 -14.99 3.57 -12.94
CA LEU A 96 -16.39 3.76 -12.56
C LEU A 96 -17.25 2.69 -13.23
N GLU A 97 -17.23 2.67 -14.57
CA GLU A 97 -18.00 1.76 -15.40
C GLU A 97 -17.48 0.32 -15.25
N GLY A 98 -18.39 -0.63 -15.12
CA GLY A 98 -18.13 -2.05 -14.98
C GLY A 98 -17.42 -2.52 -13.71
N LEU A 99 -16.75 -1.62 -12.96
CA LEU A 99 -16.22 -1.90 -11.62
C LEU A 99 -17.17 -1.43 -10.52
N ILE A 100 -17.35 -0.11 -10.36
CA ILE A 100 -18.24 0.43 -9.31
C ILE A 100 -19.71 0.32 -9.74
N ILE A 101 -20.01 0.68 -11.00
CA ILE A 101 -21.36 0.66 -11.56
C ILE A 101 -21.39 -0.26 -12.78
N SER A 102 -22.27 -1.26 -12.78
CA SER A 102 -22.51 -2.15 -13.92
C SER A 102 -23.98 -2.09 -14.32
N ASN A 103 -24.26 -1.85 -15.60
CA ASN A 103 -25.62 -1.73 -16.15
C ASN A 103 -26.51 -0.76 -15.33
N GLY A 104 -25.96 0.39 -14.93
CA GLY A 104 -26.66 1.42 -14.16
C GLY A 104 -26.89 1.09 -12.67
N ASN A 105 -26.41 -0.05 -12.18
CA ASN A 105 -26.54 -0.46 -10.78
C ASN A 105 -25.17 -0.59 -10.11
N LEU A 106 -25.13 -0.45 -8.79
CA LEU A 106 -23.93 -0.69 -8.01
C LEU A 106 -23.51 -2.17 -8.09
N SER A 107 -22.25 -2.44 -8.42
CA SER A 107 -21.71 -3.79 -8.46
C SER A 107 -21.76 -4.46 -7.09
N SER A 108 -22.03 -5.78 -7.06
CA SER A 108 -22.20 -6.50 -5.80
C SER A 108 -20.93 -6.47 -4.95
N GLY A 109 -21.09 -6.18 -3.66
CA GLY A 109 -20.01 -6.18 -2.68
C GLY A 109 -18.97 -5.04 -2.83
N ILE A 110 -19.01 -4.24 -3.91
CA ILE A 110 -18.00 -3.22 -4.19
C ILE A 110 -18.02 -2.11 -3.14
N GLU A 111 -19.21 -1.68 -2.69
CA GLU A 111 -19.33 -0.63 -1.66
C GLU A 111 -18.63 -1.05 -0.36
N LYS A 112 -18.82 -2.30 0.07
CA LYS A 112 -18.16 -2.82 1.27
C LYS A 112 -16.64 -2.88 1.09
N ALA A 113 -16.17 -3.39 -0.05
CA ALA A 113 -14.75 -3.49 -0.36
C ALA A 113 -14.08 -2.10 -0.36
N VAL A 114 -14.68 -1.12 -1.05
CA VAL A 114 -14.22 0.27 -1.11
C VAL A 114 -14.14 0.89 0.28
N LEU A 115 -15.17 0.70 1.12
CA LEU A 115 -15.16 1.24 2.48
C LEU A 115 -14.08 0.61 3.36
N GLU A 116 -13.79 -0.68 3.19
CA GLU A 116 -12.72 -1.37 3.91
C GLU A 116 -11.34 -0.86 3.45
N ILE A 117 -11.11 -0.77 2.15
CA ILE A 117 -9.84 -0.31 1.57
C ILE A 117 -9.56 1.14 1.96
N LYS A 118 -10.58 2.01 1.99
CA LYS A 118 -10.44 3.44 2.34
C LYS A 118 -9.92 3.68 3.76
N GLN A 119 -10.08 2.71 4.68
CA GLN A 119 -9.56 2.82 6.05
C GLN A 119 -8.02 2.84 6.07
N ARG A 120 -7.40 2.27 5.04
CA ARG A 120 -5.95 2.10 4.98
C ARG A 120 -5.33 2.78 3.76
N HIS A 121 -6.03 2.89 2.62
CA HIS A 121 -5.52 3.46 1.36
C HIS A 121 -6.21 4.78 0.98
N GLY A 122 -5.65 5.49 0.00
CA GLY A 122 -6.38 6.50 -0.77
C GLY A 122 -7.24 5.81 -1.82
N LEU A 123 -8.44 6.33 -2.08
CA LEU A 123 -9.30 5.85 -3.16
C LEU A 123 -9.84 7.05 -3.93
N VAL A 124 -9.72 6.98 -5.24
CA VAL A 124 -10.32 7.94 -6.18
C VAL A 124 -11.06 7.16 -7.27
N VAL A 125 -12.02 7.81 -7.90
CA VAL A 125 -12.70 7.27 -9.08
C VAL A 125 -12.07 7.90 -10.32
N SER A 126 -11.71 7.09 -11.29
CA SER A 126 -11.16 7.49 -12.58
C SER A 126 -12.07 6.98 -13.68
N THR A 127 -12.60 7.85 -14.54
CA THR A 127 -13.56 7.45 -15.58
C THR A 127 -13.39 8.26 -16.85
N ALA A 128 -13.81 7.67 -17.98
CA ALA A 128 -13.93 8.37 -19.24
C ALA A 128 -15.16 9.30 -19.30
N ALA A 129 -16.17 9.08 -18.44
CA ALA A 129 -17.37 9.92 -18.37
C ALA A 129 -17.05 11.32 -17.82
N PRO A 130 -17.85 12.34 -18.15
CA PRO A 130 -17.69 13.68 -17.60
C PRO A 130 -17.73 13.68 -16.07
N GLU A 131 -16.82 14.43 -15.44
CA GLU A 131 -16.63 14.40 -13.97
C GLU A 131 -17.94 14.66 -13.20
N LYS A 132 -18.74 15.63 -13.68
CA LYS A 132 -20.03 15.99 -13.06
C LYS A 132 -21.05 14.85 -13.10
N GLU A 133 -21.11 14.14 -14.21
CA GLU A 133 -22.04 13.02 -14.39
C GLU A 133 -21.65 11.86 -13.46
N ALA A 134 -20.36 11.51 -13.46
CA ALA A 134 -19.81 10.50 -12.57
C ALA A 134 -20.02 10.83 -11.09
N ALA A 135 -19.81 12.09 -10.69
CA ALA A 135 -20.07 12.55 -9.32
C ALA A 135 -21.57 12.46 -8.96
N GLU A 136 -22.48 12.76 -9.90
CA GLU A 136 -23.92 12.59 -9.67
C GLU A 136 -24.29 11.12 -9.46
N ILE A 137 -23.72 10.21 -10.24
CA ILE A 137 -23.96 8.77 -10.07
C ILE A 137 -23.51 8.31 -8.67
N LEU A 138 -22.31 8.69 -8.24
CA LEU A 138 -21.80 8.34 -6.92
C LEU A 138 -22.59 8.98 -5.77
N SER A 139 -23.19 10.16 -6.00
CA SER A 139 -24.00 10.87 -4.99
C SER A 139 -25.17 10.05 -4.46
N LYS A 140 -25.67 9.12 -5.29
CA LYS A 140 -26.78 8.20 -5.00
C LYS A 140 -26.35 6.95 -4.22
N THR A 141 -25.06 6.84 -3.89
CA THR A 141 -24.45 5.69 -3.18
C THR A 141 -23.80 6.12 -1.86
N LYS A 142 -23.32 5.17 -1.03
CA LYS A 142 -22.50 5.54 0.14
C LYS A 142 -21.08 5.99 -0.23
N LEU A 143 -20.72 5.90 -1.51
CA LEU A 143 -19.40 6.27 -2.04
C LEU A 143 -19.30 7.73 -2.47
N LYS A 144 -20.34 8.54 -2.26
CA LYS A 144 -20.43 9.98 -2.61
C LYS A 144 -19.30 10.90 -2.12
N ARG A 145 -18.43 10.42 -1.22
CA ARG A 145 -17.26 11.16 -0.69
C ARG A 145 -15.93 10.72 -1.32
N LEU A 146 -15.98 9.99 -2.44
CA LEU A 146 -14.77 9.74 -3.24
C LEU A 146 -14.54 10.92 -4.17
N LEU A 147 -13.27 11.27 -4.37
CA LEU A 147 -12.88 12.22 -5.40
C LEU A 147 -13.06 11.54 -6.76
N VAL A 148 -13.62 12.28 -7.72
CA VAL A 148 -13.88 11.81 -9.08
C VAL A 148 -12.98 12.58 -10.01
N PHE A 149 -12.30 11.87 -10.90
CA PHE A 149 -11.55 12.41 -12.01
C PHE A 149 -12.21 11.87 -13.28
N GLY A 150 -12.97 12.73 -13.95
CA GLY A 150 -13.67 12.41 -15.18
C GLY A 150 -12.91 12.83 -16.43
N ASP A 151 -13.53 12.61 -17.59
CA ASP A 151 -13.00 12.98 -18.91
C ASP A 151 -11.61 12.39 -19.20
N LEU A 152 -11.28 11.25 -18.58
CA LEU A 152 -9.96 10.62 -18.68
C LEU A 152 -9.78 9.75 -19.94
N ALA A 153 -10.59 9.96 -20.98
CA ALA A 153 -10.47 9.30 -22.27
C ALA A 153 -9.25 9.83 -23.06
N SER A 154 -8.02 9.49 -22.61
CA SER A 154 -6.81 10.02 -23.24
C SER A 154 -6.25 9.08 -24.32
N PRO A 155 -6.19 9.48 -25.60
CA PRO A 155 -5.62 8.67 -26.68
C PRO A 155 -4.09 8.54 -26.65
N ARG A 156 -3.42 9.15 -25.67
CA ARG A 156 -1.94 9.19 -25.55
C ARG A 156 -1.45 8.67 -24.21
N GLY A 157 -2.27 7.91 -23.49
CA GLY A 157 -1.71 7.09 -22.42
C GLY A 157 -1.48 7.74 -21.06
N LYS A 158 -1.87 9.01 -20.92
CA LYS A 158 -1.74 9.80 -19.69
C LYS A 158 -3.02 9.79 -18.85
N LYS A 159 -3.75 8.66 -18.82
CA LYS A 159 -5.05 8.53 -18.11
C LYS A 159 -4.96 8.98 -16.64
N TYR A 160 -3.82 8.73 -15.98
CA TYR A 160 -3.63 9.00 -14.55
C TYR A 160 -2.80 10.26 -14.22
N ALA A 161 -2.30 10.99 -15.23
CA ALA A 161 -1.51 12.20 -15.00
C ALA A 161 -2.25 13.30 -14.22
N PRO A 162 -3.56 13.57 -14.47
CA PRO A 162 -4.29 14.56 -13.68
C PRO A 162 -4.39 14.20 -12.19
N ILE A 163 -4.41 12.90 -11.88
CA ILE A 163 -4.48 12.40 -10.51
C ILE A 163 -3.13 12.55 -9.81
N ASP A 164 -2.05 12.19 -10.52
CA ASP A 164 -0.67 12.43 -10.07
C ASP A 164 -0.43 13.92 -9.77
N GLU A 165 -0.72 14.80 -10.73
CA GLU A 165 -0.56 16.26 -10.57
C GLU A 165 -1.34 16.82 -9.39
N PHE A 166 -2.57 16.33 -9.16
CA PHE A 166 -3.39 16.75 -8.01
C PHE A 166 -2.75 16.43 -6.66
N PHE A 167 -2.13 15.25 -6.52
CA PHE A 167 -1.47 14.83 -5.29
C PHE A 167 0.00 15.25 -5.21
N GLY A 168 0.60 15.69 -6.32
CA GLY A 168 1.99 16.11 -6.40
C GLY A 168 2.99 14.97 -6.19
N TYR A 169 2.73 13.78 -6.75
CA TYR A 169 3.65 12.65 -6.58
C TYR A 169 4.88 12.81 -7.50
N ALA A 170 6.08 12.74 -6.94
CA ALA A 170 7.31 12.76 -7.73
C ALA A 170 7.57 11.43 -8.48
N HIS A 171 7.00 10.34 -7.96
CA HIS A 171 7.12 8.97 -8.46
C HIS A 171 5.76 8.25 -8.39
N PRO A 172 4.81 8.56 -9.30
CA PRO A 172 3.46 8.00 -9.27
C PRO A 172 3.41 6.47 -9.27
N GLU A 173 4.43 5.79 -9.81
CA GLU A 173 4.56 4.31 -9.79
C GLU A 173 4.61 3.70 -8.38
N ASN A 174 5.08 4.46 -7.40
CA ASN A 174 5.17 4.03 -6.01
C ASN A 174 3.88 4.31 -5.23
N HIS A 175 3.06 5.24 -5.71
CA HIS A 175 1.93 5.79 -4.96
C HIS A 175 0.57 5.44 -5.57
N LEU A 176 0.47 5.30 -6.89
CA LEU A 176 -0.77 5.00 -7.58
C LEU A 176 -0.91 3.50 -7.86
N VAL A 177 -2.16 3.04 -7.92
CA VAL A 177 -2.53 1.72 -8.44
C VAL A 177 -3.79 1.88 -9.28
N ALA A 178 -3.71 1.57 -10.56
CA ALA A 178 -4.88 1.53 -11.43
C ALA A 178 -5.70 0.27 -11.17
N VAL A 179 -7.02 0.37 -11.17
CA VAL A 179 -7.92 -0.79 -11.05
C VAL A 179 -9.01 -0.68 -12.09
N GLY A 180 -9.17 -1.72 -12.90
CA GLY A 180 -10.14 -1.72 -14.00
C GLY A 180 -10.53 -3.12 -14.41
N HIS A 181 -11.50 -3.17 -15.31
CA HIS A 181 -12.09 -4.40 -15.82
C HIS A 181 -11.95 -4.50 -17.35
N SER A 182 -11.43 -3.44 -17.99
CA SER A 182 -11.08 -3.40 -19.41
C SER A 182 -9.57 -3.28 -19.61
N PHE A 183 -9.05 -3.82 -20.72
CA PHE A 183 -7.66 -3.57 -21.12
C PHE A 183 -7.43 -2.09 -21.48
N GLU A 184 -8.48 -1.34 -21.80
CA GLU A 184 -8.42 0.11 -22.01
C GLU A 184 -8.14 0.89 -20.71
N ASP A 185 -8.32 0.25 -19.55
CA ASP A 185 -7.92 0.81 -18.24
C ASP A 185 -6.44 0.63 -17.94
N THR A 186 -5.74 -0.15 -18.75
CA THR A 186 -4.31 -0.37 -18.57
C THR A 186 -3.57 0.96 -18.71
N PRO A 187 -2.82 1.41 -17.70
CA PRO A 187 -1.93 2.55 -17.85
C PRO A 187 -0.93 2.26 -18.97
N SER A 188 -0.79 3.14 -19.95
CA SER A 188 0.28 2.97 -20.94
C SER A 188 1.65 3.36 -20.39
N ASP A 189 1.68 4.19 -19.34
CA ASP A 189 2.86 4.36 -18.49
C ASP A 189 3.04 3.07 -17.70
N LEU A 190 3.76 2.11 -18.31
CA LEU A 190 4.00 0.74 -17.81
C LEU A 190 4.43 0.68 -16.34
N LYS A 191 4.92 1.78 -15.77
CA LYS A 191 5.38 1.87 -14.38
C LYS A 191 4.27 1.87 -13.33
N ILE A 192 3.04 2.34 -13.64
CA ILE A 192 1.95 2.36 -12.64
C ILE A 192 1.37 0.93 -12.54
N PRO A 193 1.36 0.31 -11.36
CA PRO A 193 0.74 -0.99 -11.16
C PRO A 193 -0.73 -0.97 -11.56
N PHE A 194 -1.15 -1.99 -12.31
CA PHE A 194 -2.55 -2.21 -12.67
C PHE A 194 -3.12 -3.40 -11.90
N ILE A 195 -4.40 -3.38 -11.57
CA ILE A 195 -5.17 -4.52 -11.10
C ILE A 195 -6.32 -4.68 -12.08
N TYR A 196 -6.13 -5.61 -13.01
CA TYR A 196 -7.17 -6.06 -13.91
C TYR A 196 -8.09 -7.05 -13.19
N LEU A 197 -9.40 -6.84 -13.27
CA LEU A 197 -10.43 -7.65 -12.64
C LEU A 197 -11.36 -8.28 -13.69
N ASP A 198 -10.94 -9.42 -14.26
CA ASP A 198 -11.74 -10.22 -15.20
C ASP A 198 -12.54 -11.31 -14.47
N VAL A 199 -13.56 -10.86 -13.73
CA VAL A 199 -14.44 -11.72 -12.94
C VAL A 199 -15.90 -11.31 -13.15
N LYS A 200 -16.82 -12.24 -12.86
CA LYS A 200 -18.26 -11.93 -12.85
C LYS A 200 -18.57 -10.80 -11.87
N THR A 201 -19.56 -9.96 -12.19
CA THR A 201 -19.93 -8.76 -11.44
C THR A 201 -20.22 -9.05 -9.95
N ASP A 202 -20.73 -10.23 -9.62
CA ASP A 202 -21.02 -10.65 -8.25
C ASP A 202 -19.76 -10.95 -7.41
N LYS A 203 -18.60 -11.10 -8.05
CA LYS A 203 -17.30 -11.40 -7.43
C LYS A 203 -16.35 -10.20 -7.37
N LEU A 204 -16.70 -9.07 -8.00
CA LEU A 204 -15.81 -7.90 -8.12
C LEU A 204 -15.30 -7.39 -6.77
N GLY A 205 -16.16 -7.27 -5.76
CA GLY A 205 -15.74 -6.79 -4.43
C GLY A 205 -14.70 -7.69 -3.76
N GLN A 206 -14.84 -9.01 -3.88
CA GLN A 206 -13.88 -9.98 -3.32
C GLN A 206 -12.56 -9.96 -4.11
N ALA A 207 -12.64 -9.87 -5.44
CA ALA A 207 -11.47 -9.79 -6.30
C ALA A 207 -10.66 -8.52 -6.02
N LEU A 208 -11.33 -7.37 -5.84
CA LEU A 208 -10.69 -6.11 -5.45
C LEU A 208 -9.93 -6.24 -4.13
N LEU A 209 -10.56 -6.79 -3.08
CA LEU A 209 -9.91 -6.99 -1.78
C LEU A 209 -8.68 -7.90 -1.87
N SER A 210 -8.76 -8.95 -2.69
CA SER A 210 -7.65 -9.87 -2.92
C SER A 210 -6.50 -9.18 -3.66
N GLY A 211 -6.81 -8.38 -4.69
CA GLY A 211 -5.80 -7.59 -5.42
C GLY A 211 -5.10 -6.56 -4.53
N VAL A 212 -5.85 -5.89 -3.64
CA VAL A 212 -5.26 -4.97 -2.65
C VAL A 212 -4.36 -5.72 -1.66
N ALA A 213 -4.81 -6.85 -1.11
CA ALA A 213 -4.00 -7.66 -0.19
C ALA A 213 -2.69 -8.16 -0.84
N PHE A 214 -2.71 -8.43 -2.15
CA PHE A 214 -1.51 -8.76 -2.91
C PHE A 214 -0.53 -7.59 -3.00
N ILE A 215 -1.01 -6.37 -3.33
CA ILE A 215 -0.20 -5.14 -3.35
C ILE A 215 0.41 -4.85 -1.96
N GLU A 216 -0.30 -5.19 -0.90
CA GLU A 216 0.17 -5.10 0.49
C GLU A 216 1.19 -6.19 0.87
N GLY A 217 1.49 -7.14 -0.02
CA GLY A 217 2.43 -8.24 0.25
C GLY A 217 1.88 -9.32 1.20
N LYS A 218 0.56 -9.35 1.43
CA LYS A 218 -0.10 -10.31 2.35
C LYS A 218 -0.44 -11.66 1.70
N GLN A 219 -0.28 -11.79 0.37
CA GLN A 219 -0.50 -13.02 -0.39
C GLN A 219 0.69 -13.32 -1.33
N PRO A 220 1.90 -13.57 -0.80
CA PRO A 220 3.11 -13.72 -1.60
C PRO A 220 3.12 -14.97 -2.50
N GLU A 221 2.29 -15.97 -2.21
CA GLU A 221 2.08 -17.15 -3.05
C GLU A 221 1.45 -16.86 -4.43
N LEU A 222 0.83 -15.70 -4.63
CA LEU A 222 0.33 -15.26 -5.93
C LEU A 222 1.52 -14.81 -6.82
N ARG A 223 2.05 -15.71 -7.65
CA ARG A 223 3.22 -15.42 -8.52
C ARG A 223 2.85 -14.49 -9.68
N VAL A 224 3.53 -13.35 -9.83
CA VAL A 224 3.47 -12.51 -11.04
C VAL A 224 4.00 -13.30 -12.25
N ALA A 225 3.11 -13.93 -13.00
CA ALA A 225 3.46 -14.54 -14.28
C ALA A 225 3.44 -13.46 -15.36
N LYS A 226 4.55 -13.33 -16.10
CA LYS A 226 4.75 -12.38 -17.21
C LYS A 226 3.73 -12.47 -18.37
N ARG A 227 2.71 -13.32 -18.26
CA ARG A 227 1.47 -13.38 -19.04
C ARG A 227 0.60 -14.46 -18.36
N THR A 228 -0.49 -14.02 -17.73
CA THR A 228 -1.58 -14.86 -17.21
C THR A 228 -1.28 -15.67 -15.93
N LEU A 229 -1.94 -15.31 -14.83
CA LEU A 229 -2.07 -16.14 -13.62
C LEU A 229 -3.34 -16.99 -13.72
N THR A 230 -3.21 -18.31 -13.57
CA THR A 230 -4.35 -19.23 -13.41
C THR A 230 -4.51 -19.51 -11.92
N LEU A 231 -5.65 -19.10 -11.32
CA LEU A 231 -5.99 -19.47 -9.95
C LEU A 231 -6.50 -20.93 -9.89
N PRO A 232 -6.42 -21.61 -8.73
CA PRO A 232 -6.87 -23.01 -8.58
C PRO A 232 -8.37 -23.20 -8.84
N ASP A 233 -9.17 -22.15 -8.69
CA ASP A 233 -10.58 -22.12 -9.03
C ASP A 233 -10.78 -21.54 -10.44
N LYS A 234 -11.40 -22.34 -11.32
CA LYS A 234 -11.63 -22.02 -12.75
C LYS A 234 -12.51 -20.78 -12.98
N GLU A 235 -13.07 -20.16 -11.94
CA GLU A 235 -13.99 -19.02 -12.02
C GLU A 235 -13.35 -17.64 -11.78
N LEU A 236 -12.09 -17.56 -11.33
CA LEU A 236 -11.41 -16.28 -11.10
C LEU A 236 -10.22 -16.16 -12.07
N ARG A 237 -10.43 -15.51 -13.22
CA ARG A 237 -9.38 -15.30 -14.21
C ARG A 237 -8.65 -13.97 -13.92
N ALA A 238 -7.34 -14.13 -13.70
CA ALA A 238 -6.24 -13.19 -13.92
C ALA A 238 -6.26 -11.79 -13.25
N PHE A 239 -5.34 -11.61 -12.29
CA PHE A 239 -4.76 -10.31 -11.92
C PHE A 239 -3.55 -10.01 -12.82
N TYR A 240 -3.39 -8.77 -13.29
CA TYR A 240 -2.21 -8.32 -14.05
C TYR A 240 -1.60 -7.09 -13.40
N ILE A 241 -0.47 -7.22 -12.70
CA ILE A 241 0.43 -6.07 -12.48
C ILE A 241 1.35 -6.01 -13.70
N ILE A 242 1.15 -5.02 -14.56
CA ILE A 242 2.10 -4.67 -15.61
C ILE A 242 3.13 -3.70 -14.98
N HIS A 243 4.41 -3.98 -15.22
CA HIS A 243 5.56 -3.11 -14.90
C HIS A 243 6.21 -2.63 -16.20
#